data_AF-A0A3B8W3C4-F1
#
_entry.id   AF-A0A3B8W3C4-F1
#
_cell.length_a   1.000
_cell.length_b   1.000
_cell.length_c   1.000
_cell.angle_alpha   90.00
_cell.angle_beta   90.00
_cell.angle_gamma   90.00
#
_symmetry.space_group_name_H-M   'P 1'
#
loop_
_entity.id
_entity.type
_entity.pdbx_description
1 polymer ?
#
loop_
_entity_poly.entity_id
_entity_poly.type
_entity_poly.pdbx_seq_one_letter_code
_entity_poly.pdbx_strand_id
1 'polypeptide(L)' 'MRVLLFLLFSFVFSPVFSQTEGWATFAKTKFEAKYNEKAGEYFLYPAFPQALKDAVGKEFELEGHYLPIDIEG' A
#
# COMPACT_ATOMS: atom_id res chain seq x y z
N MET A 1 -29.44 34.10 3.94
CA MET A 1 -29.83 32.66 3.93
C MET A 1 -29.37 31.90 2.68
N ARG A 2 -29.49 32.45 1.46
CA ARG A 2 -29.08 31.77 0.21
C ARG A 2 -27.58 31.41 0.16
N VAL A 3 -26.68 32.30 0.58
CA VAL A 3 -25.22 32.06 0.54
C VAL A 3 -24.78 30.99 1.55
N LEU A 4 -25.43 30.91 2.71
CA LEU A 4 -25.18 29.83 3.69
C LEU A 4 -25.58 28.46 3.15
N LEU A 5 -26.68 28.38 2.39
CA LEU A 5 -27.12 27.16 1.72
C LEU A 5 -26.13 26.70 0.64
N PHE A 6 -25.51 27.63 -0.09
CA PHE A 6 -24.47 27.31 -1.08
C PHE A 6 -23.18 26.79 -0.43
N LEU A 7 -22.73 27.38 0.69
CA LEU A 7 -21.56 26.90 1.43
C LEU A 7 -21.76 25.51 2.05
N LEU A 8 -22.97 25.21 2.54
CA LEU A 8 -23.32 23.90 3.06
C LEU A 8 -23.33 22.81 1.96
N PHE A 9 -23.72 23.18 0.73
CA PHE A 9 -23.79 22.26 -0.41
C PHE A 9 -22.40 21.93 -1.01
N SER A 10 -21.41 22.80 -0.85
CA SER A 10 -20.04 22.54 -1.32
C SER A 10 -19.24 21.58 -0.43
N PHE A 11 -19.65 21.38 0.82
CA PHE A 11 -18.94 20.51 1.77
C PHE A 11 -19.28 19.01 1.60
N VAL A 12 -20.37 18.69 0.90
CA VAL A 12 -20.83 17.29 0.71
C VAL A 12 -20.20 16.60 -0.51
N PHE A 13 -19.39 17.32 -1.29
CA PHE A 13 -18.77 16.82 -2.52
C PHE A 13 -17.30 16.43 -2.33
N SER A 14 -16.98 15.77 -1.22
CA SER A 14 -15.68 15.10 -1.08
C SER A 14 -15.65 13.90 -2.03
N PRO A 15 -14.68 13.80 -2.96
CA PRO A 15 -14.54 12.61 -3.78
C PRO A 15 -14.29 11.42 -2.86
N VAL A 16 -15.22 10.46 -2.85
CA VAL A 16 -14.98 9.14 -2.25
C VAL A 16 -13.85 8.52 -3.05
N PHE A 17 -12.71 8.29 -2.40
CA PHE A 17 -11.53 7.72 -3.03
C PHE A 17 -11.92 6.43 -3.75
N SER A 18 -11.68 6.39 -5.06
CA SER A 18 -11.79 5.20 -5.90
C SER A 18 -11.01 4.08 -5.22
N GLN A 19 -11.64 2.89 -5.11
CA GLN A 19 -11.03 1.68 -4.57
C GLN A 19 -9.60 1.54 -5.08
N THR A 20 -8.62 1.76 -4.20
CA THR A 20 -7.22 1.51 -4.54
C THR A 20 -7.10 0.01 -4.75
N GLU A 21 -6.74 -0.43 -5.95
CA GLU A 21 -6.45 -1.85 -6.18
C GLU A 21 -5.24 -2.27 -5.33
N GLY A 22 -5.50 -2.74 -4.12
CA GLY A 22 -4.48 -2.95 -3.10
C GLY A 22 -3.40 -3.90 -3.56
N TRP A 23 -3.73 -5.18 -3.74
CA TRP A 23 -2.77 -6.19 -4.20
C TRP A 23 -2.13 -5.86 -5.55
N ALA A 24 -2.88 -5.31 -6.50
CA ALA A 24 -2.33 -4.93 -7.81
C ALA A 24 -1.27 -3.83 -7.71
N THR A 25 -1.37 -2.95 -6.70
CA THR A 25 -0.37 -1.92 -6.41
C THR A 25 0.94 -2.55 -5.95
N PHE A 26 0.87 -3.56 -5.08
CA PHE A 26 2.04 -4.27 -4.55
C PHE A 26 2.63 -5.30 -5.52
N ALA A 27 1.82 -5.89 -6.41
CA ALA A 27 2.23 -6.91 -7.37
C ALA A 27 3.31 -6.47 -8.36
N LYS A 28 3.51 -5.15 -8.53
CA LYS A 28 4.55 -4.59 -9.40
C LYS A 28 5.94 -4.56 -8.76
N THR A 29 6.05 -4.92 -7.48
CA THR A 29 7.32 -4.98 -6.75
C THR A 29 8.19 -6.10 -7.31
N LYS A 30 9.38 -5.74 -7.79
CA LYS A 30 10.40 -6.73 -8.18
C LYS A 30 11.24 -7.10 -6.97
N PHE A 31 11.80 -8.30 -6.97
CA PHE A 31 12.71 -8.75 -5.92
C PHE A 31 14.11 -8.94 -6.50
N GLU A 32 15.10 -8.40 -5.80
CA GLU A 32 16.50 -8.51 -6.15
C GLU A 32 17.20 -9.39 -5.12
N ALA A 33 18.00 -10.35 -5.59
CA ALA A 33 18.83 -11.17 -4.72
C ALA A 33 20.01 -10.34 -4.20
N LYS A 34 20.17 -10.25 -2.88
CA LYS A 34 21.32 -9.62 -2.24
C LYS A 34 22.01 -10.62 -1.34
N TYR A 35 23.32 -10.75 -1.53
CA TYR A 35 24.14 -11.62 -0.69
C TYR A 35 24.24 -11.05 0.73
N ASN A 36 23.92 -11.88 1.72
CA ASN A 36 24.11 -11.57 3.12
C ASN A 36 25.36 -12.30 3.62
N GLU A 37 26.44 -11.56 3.86
CA GLU A 37 27.72 -12.14 4.28
C GLU A 37 27.65 -12.88 5.62
N LYS A 38 26.76 -12.46 6.53
CA LYS A 38 26.61 -13.09 7.85
C LYS A 38 25.89 -14.43 7.78
N ALA A 39 24.91 -14.54 6.89
CA ALA A 39 24.14 -15.76 6.67
C ALA A 39 24.79 -16.68 5.62
N GLY A 40 25.69 -16.16 4.79
CA GLY A 40 26.35 -16.92 3.73
C GLY A 40 25.43 -17.26 2.55
N GLU A 41 24.33 -16.54 2.37
CA GLU A 41 23.30 -16.83 1.39
C GLU A 41 22.70 -15.57 0.75
N TYR A 42 21.89 -15.75 -0.29
CA TYR A 42 21.19 -14.66 -0.98
C TYR A 42 19.76 -14.53 -0.46
N PHE A 43 19.38 -13.32 -0.05
CA PHE A 43 18.00 -12.98 0.30
C PHE A 43 17.33 -12.15 -0.78
N LEU A 44 16.03 -12.35 -0.95
CA LEU A 44 15.20 -11.54 -1.84
C LEU A 44 14.82 -10.24 -1.14
N TYR A 45 15.27 -9.11 -1.69
CA TYR A 45 14.90 -7.78 -1.21
C TYR A 45 13.93 -7.11 -2.19
N PRO A 46 12.83 -6.51 -1.70
CA PRO A 46 11.90 -5.80 -2.56
C PRO A 46 12.53 -4.51 -3.11
N ALA A 47 12.44 -4.35 -4.42
CA ALA A 47 12.72 -3.11 -5.14
C ALA A 47 11.38 -2.39 -5.41
N PHE A 48 10.96 -1.57 -4.45
CA PHE A 48 9.67 -0.87 -4.55
C PHE A 48 9.66 0.17 -5.69
N PRO A 49 8.64 0.14 -6.56
CA PRO A 49 8.47 1.15 -7.60
C PRO A 49 8.18 2.53 -6.99
N GLN A 50 8.46 3.60 -7.74
CA GLN A 50 8.29 4.97 -7.25
C GLN A 50 6.87 5.25 -6.76
N ALA A 51 5.85 4.75 -7.47
CA ALA A 51 4.46 4.91 -7.08
C ALA A 51 4.13 4.36 -5.66
N LEU A 52 4.82 3.30 -5.21
CA LEU A 52 4.67 2.76 -3.86
C LEU A 52 5.42 3.60 -2.82
N LYS A 53 6.59 4.14 -3.18
CA LYS A 53 7.32 5.07 -2.32
C LYS A 53 6.53 6.36 -2.10
N ASP A 54 5.84 6.84 -3.14
CA ASP A 54 4.96 8.02 -3.08
C ASP A 54 3.66 7.76 -2.29
N ALA A 55 3.39 6.50 -1.92
CA ALA A 55 2.25 6.09 -1.13
C ALA A 55 2.56 5.97 0.37
N VAL A 56 3.76 6.33 0.82
CA VAL A 56 4.11 6.36 2.26
C VAL A 56 3.15 7.28 3.01
N GLY A 57 2.58 6.77 4.10
CA GLY A 57 1.58 7.48 4.90
C GLY A 57 0.13 7.32 4.41
N LYS A 58 -0.11 6.56 3.34
CA LYS A 58 -1.45 6.17 2.90
C LYS A 58 -1.85 4.83 3.47
N GLU A 59 -3.13 4.66 3.72
CA GLU A 59 -3.73 3.39 4.15
C GLU A 59 -4.22 2.59 2.94
N PHE A 60 -4.05 1.27 3.02
CA PHE A 60 -4.56 0.32 2.04
C PHE A 60 -5.36 -0.75 2.77
N GLU A 61 -6.56 -1.03 2.30
CA GLU A 61 -7.34 -2.17 2.74
C GLU A 61 -7.00 -3.36 1.85
N LEU A 62 -6.59 -4.48 2.47
CA LEU A 62 -6.20 -5.70 1.77
C LEU A 62 -7.01 -6.87 2.32
N GLU A 63 -7.70 -7.57 1.44
CA GLU A 63 -8.42 -8.81 1.77
C GLU A 63 -7.64 -10.02 1.25
N GLY A 64 -7.53 -11.07 2.07
CA GLY A 64 -6.79 -12.27 1.71
C GLY A 64 -6.86 -13.37 2.75
N HIS A 65 -6.17 -14.47 2.49
CA HIS A 65 -6.07 -15.59 3.42
C HIS A 65 -4.86 -15.44 4.35
N TYR A 66 -5.05 -15.80 5.61
CA TYR A 66 -3.96 -15.89 6.57
C TYR A 66 -3.20 -17.20 6.37
N LEU A 67 -1.88 -17.10 6.16
CA LEU A 67 -0.97 -18.25 6.20
C LEU A 67 -0.36 -18.32 7.59
N PRO A 68 -0.72 -19.31 8.42
CA PRO A 68 -0.06 -19.50 9.71
C PRO A 68 1.38 -19.93 9.44
N ILE A 69 2.33 -19.06 9.78
CA ILE A 69 3.76 -19.41 9.80
C ILE A 69 4.09 -19.65 11.27
N ASP A 70 4.48 -20.88 11.58
CA ASP A 70 4.97 -21.21 12.91
C ASP A 70 6.39 -20.65 13.06
N ILE A 71 6.63 -19.85 14.10
CA ILE A 71 7.93 -19.22 14.37
C ILE A 71 8.64 -20.01 15.48
N GLU A 72 8.52 -21.33 15.45
CA GLU A 72 9.35 -22.23 16.26
C GLU A 72 10.50 -22.74 15.39
N GLY A 73 11.63 -22.05 15.50
CA GLY A 73 12.91 -22.38 14.87
C GLY A 73 14.06 -21.72 15.59
#